data_AF-A0A969NBJ9-F1
#
_entry.id   AF-A0A969NBJ9-F1
#
_cell.length_a   1.000
_cell.length_b   1.000
_cell.length_c   1.000
_cell.angle_alpha   90.00
_cell.angle_beta   90.00
_cell.angle_gamma   90.00
#
_symmetry.space_group_name_H-M   'P 1'
#
loop_
_entity.id
_entity.type
_entity.pdbx_description
1 polymer ?
#
loop_
_entity_poly.entity_id
_entity_poly.type
_entity_poly.pdbx_seq_one_letter_code
_entity_poly.pdbx_strand_id
1 'polypeptide(L)'
;MRNRFTQQLAIGILPIEKTEISLKLKDPLTELLAALLEIYKTPEYNEKIFSVLENHLLKGKQKTGRNGMTLWQLFVLAQVRHCKNIGYAELHAQANNHLTLRSLLGMGADHGGFTRIEIEYQNIYDNVTLLNDEILQEINQVILDFGHKEVFKKKEEEALHLKSDSFVVESNVHFPTDYNLLWDSARKCLEAVSKFTKKYESLEGRRKLSNWRQELKGLMREVGKASSSGGQGKEGRVKGAAKRYVKKALALIKKLEATIPILPINDTSDLATAITLEHFMPLVKNILTWLKGVS
;
A
#
# COMPACT_ATOMS: atom_id res chain seq x y z
N MET A 1 -12.14 -4.44 31.76
CA MET A 1 -10.82 -3.86 32.10
C MET A 1 -9.80 -4.24 31.02
N ARG A 2 -8.90 -3.31 30.63
CA ARG A 2 -7.76 -3.61 29.75
C ARG A 2 -6.48 -3.53 30.57
N ASN A 3 -5.63 -4.54 30.42
CA ASN A 3 -4.34 -4.65 31.09
C ASN A 3 -3.22 -4.59 30.05
N ARG A 4 -2.02 -4.15 30.44
CA ARG A 4 -0.82 -4.11 29.58
C ARG A 4 -0.61 -5.46 28.91
N PHE A 5 -0.32 -6.46 29.71
CA PHE A 5 -0.39 -7.89 29.42
C PHE A 5 0.00 -8.60 30.72
N THR A 6 -0.58 -9.76 30.98
CA THR A 6 -0.15 -10.62 32.09
C THR A 6 0.02 -12.00 31.51
N GLN A 7 1.27 -12.46 31.41
CA GLN A 7 1.54 -13.80 30.90
C GLN A 7 0.84 -14.81 31.79
N GLN A 8 -0.12 -15.54 31.23
CA GLN A 8 -0.73 -16.65 31.92
C GLN A 8 0.19 -17.87 31.77
N LEU A 9 0.86 -18.26 32.86
CA LEU A 9 1.69 -19.47 32.92
C LEU A 9 0.79 -20.67 33.20
N ALA A 10 -0.10 -20.98 32.25
CA ALA A 10 -0.89 -22.21 32.27
C ALA A 10 -0.17 -23.34 31.51
N ILE A 11 -0.50 -24.58 31.84
CA ILE A 11 0.02 -25.76 31.15
C ILE A 11 -0.33 -25.65 29.64
N GLY A 12 0.66 -25.85 28.77
CA GLY A 12 0.50 -25.72 27.31
C GLY A 12 0.75 -24.32 26.74
N ILE A 13 1.02 -23.31 27.59
CA ILE A 13 1.38 -21.95 27.14
C ILE A 13 2.89 -21.74 27.26
N LEU A 14 3.57 -21.50 26.12
CA LEU A 14 4.95 -21.04 26.14
C LEU A 14 5.00 -19.56 26.59
N PRO A 15 5.92 -19.20 27.50
CA PRO A 15 6.24 -17.80 27.75
C PRO A 15 6.64 -17.11 26.44
N ILE A 16 6.16 -15.88 26.22
CA ILE A 16 6.46 -15.11 25.01
C ILE A 16 7.97 -15.07 24.73
N GLU A 17 8.78 -14.84 25.77
CA GLU A 17 10.24 -14.77 25.69
C GLU A 17 10.90 -16.04 25.15
N LYS A 18 10.25 -17.20 25.30
CA LYS A 18 10.72 -18.52 24.83
C LYS A 18 10.15 -18.89 23.47
N THR A 19 9.47 -17.98 22.78
CA THR A 19 8.93 -18.24 21.44
C THR A 19 10.08 -18.47 20.46
N GLU A 20 10.15 -19.65 19.89
CA GLU A 20 11.13 -19.99 18.86
C GLU A 20 10.68 -19.47 17.49
N ILE A 21 11.51 -18.61 16.88
CA ILE A 21 11.26 -18.04 15.56
C ILE A 21 12.40 -18.44 14.64
N SER A 22 12.11 -19.30 13.66
CA SER A 22 13.10 -19.77 12.69
C SER A 22 13.32 -18.72 11.59
N LEU A 23 14.47 -18.03 11.63
CA LEU A 23 14.88 -17.06 10.60
C LEU A 23 15.42 -17.70 9.30
N LYS A 24 15.24 -19.02 9.11
CA LYS A 24 15.68 -19.72 7.89
C LYS A 24 14.91 -19.25 6.66
N LEU A 25 13.63 -18.91 6.83
CA LEU A 25 12.79 -18.31 5.80
C LEU A 25 12.72 -16.81 6.06
N LYS A 26 13.19 -16.01 5.10
CA LYS A 26 13.05 -14.55 5.14
C LYS A 26 11.73 -14.18 4.50
N ASP A 27 10.68 -14.18 5.30
CA ASP A 27 9.39 -13.61 4.93
C ASP A 27 9.03 -12.44 5.87
N PRO A 28 8.24 -11.47 5.40
CA PRO A 28 7.93 -10.27 6.17
C PRO A 28 7.28 -10.55 7.53
N LEU A 29 6.45 -11.60 7.64
CA LEU A 29 5.79 -11.92 8.90
C LEU A 29 6.81 -12.48 9.90
N THR A 30 7.66 -13.41 9.48
CA THR A 30 8.70 -13.98 10.36
C THR A 30 9.66 -12.90 10.88
N GLU A 31 10.07 -11.96 10.02
CA GLU A 31 10.92 -10.82 10.41
C GLU A 31 10.20 -9.88 11.41
N LEU A 32 8.92 -9.59 11.17
CA LEU A 32 8.11 -8.80 12.10
C LEU A 32 7.99 -9.49 13.46
N LEU A 33 7.65 -10.78 13.50
CA LEU A 33 7.47 -11.52 14.75
C LEU A 33 8.77 -11.56 15.56
N ALA A 34 9.92 -11.67 14.89
CA ALA A 34 11.23 -11.59 15.54
C ALA A 34 11.49 -10.20 16.14
N ALA A 35 11.19 -9.13 15.41
CA ALA A 35 11.33 -7.76 15.92
C ALA A 35 10.41 -7.50 17.13
N LEU A 36 9.16 -7.96 17.06
CA LEU A 36 8.20 -7.84 18.17
C LEU A 36 8.65 -8.62 19.39
N LEU A 37 9.23 -9.81 19.21
CA LEU A 37 9.79 -10.60 20.30
C LEU A 37 10.94 -9.86 20.99
N GLU A 38 11.84 -9.22 20.22
CA GLU A 38 12.94 -8.45 20.83
C GLU A 38 12.49 -7.15 21.48
N ILE A 39 11.48 -6.47 20.93
CA ILE A 39 10.81 -5.35 21.60
C ILE A 39 10.21 -5.81 22.93
N TYR A 40 9.57 -6.98 22.96
CA TYR A 40 9.00 -7.54 24.19
C TYR A 40 10.07 -7.80 25.25
N LYS A 41 11.21 -8.38 24.86
CA LYS A 41 12.34 -8.69 25.75
C LYS A 41 13.10 -7.45 26.22
N THR A 42 12.95 -6.30 25.55
CA THR A 42 13.66 -5.06 25.90
C THR A 42 12.77 -4.13 26.73
N PRO A 43 12.89 -4.12 28.08
CA PRO A 43 11.90 -3.49 28.95
C PRO A 43 11.71 -2.00 28.68
N GLU A 44 12.77 -1.29 28.32
CA GLU A 44 12.71 0.15 28.01
C GLU A 44 11.72 0.47 26.87
N TYR A 45 11.80 -0.26 25.75
CA TYR A 45 10.93 -0.01 24.59
C TYR A 45 9.54 -0.60 24.78
N ASN A 46 9.46 -1.74 25.47
CA ASN A 46 8.19 -2.32 25.89
C ASN A 46 7.37 -1.32 26.73
N GLU A 47 8.01 -0.69 27.72
CA GLU A 47 7.40 0.34 28.57
C GLU A 47 7.01 1.61 27.79
N LYS A 48 7.86 2.07 26.85
CA LYS A 48 7.53 3.19 25.97
C LYS A 48 6.27 2.92 25.14
N ILE A 49 6.17 1.74 24.52
CA ILE A 49 5.00 1.36 23.71
C ILE A 49 3.75 1.27 24.59
N PHE A 50 3.84 0.62 25.76
CA PHE A 50 2.69 0.55 26.66
C PHE A 50 2.26 1.93 27.15
N SER A 51 3.20 2.82 27.47
CA SER A 51 2.88 4.18 27.91
C SER A 51 2.08 4.94 26.84
N VAL A 52 2.48 4.84 25.57
CA VAL A 52 1.73 5.40 24.44
C VAL A 52 0.31 4.82 24.37
N LEU A 53 0.18 3.49 24.39
CA LEU A 53 -1.12 2.82 24.32
C LEU A 53 -2.03 3.15 25.50
N GLU A 54 -1.49 3.25 26.72
CA GLU A 54 -2.27 3.59 27.91
C GLU A 54 -2.77 5.02 27.89
N ASN A 55 -1.90 5.96 27.50
CA ASN A 55 -2.23 7.38 27.41
C ASN A 55 -3.40 7.63 26.44
N HIS A 56 -3.45 6.87 25.35
CA HIS A 56 -4.51 7.02 24.34
C HIS A 56 -5.75 6.16 24.62
N LEU A 57 -5.58 4.92 25.08
CA LEU A 57 -6.68 3.95 25.13
C LEU A 57 -7.35 3.84 26.50
N LEU A 58 -6.68 4.22 27.58
CA LEU A 58 -7.16 4.09 28.97
C LEU A 58 -7.51 5.42 29.64
N LYS A 59 -7.01 6.55 29.13
CA LYS A 59 -7.28 7.86 29.71
C LYS A 59 -8.78 8.15 29.76
N GLY A 60 -9.27 8.47 30.96
CA GLY A 60 -10.69 8.79 31.22
C GLY A 60 -11.63 7.58 31.33
N LYS A 61 -11.14 6.33 31.27
CA LYS A 61 -11.99 5.14 31.41
C LYS A 61 -11.97 4.56 32.81
N GLN A 62 -13.15 4.24 33.34
CA GLN A 62 -13.27 3.55 34.62
C GLN A 62 -12.88 2.06 34.48
N LYS A 63 -12.21 1.52 35.51
CA LYS A 63 -11.82 0.11 35.59
C LYS A 63 -13.01 -0.79 35.96
N THR A 64 -14.02 -0.85 35.10
CA THR A 64 -15.24 -1.66 35.31
C THR A 64 -15.41 -2.74 34.23
N GLY A 65 -15.93 -3.91 34.58
CA GLY A 65 -16.30 -5.00 33.65
C GLY A 65 -15.19 -6.02 33.32
N ARG A 66 -15.56 -7.06 32.54
CA ARG A 66 -14.73 -8.24 32.18
C ARG A 66 -13.40 -7.85 31.51
N ASN A 67 -12.38 -8.72 31.66
CA ASN A 67 -11.08 -8.55 31.02
C ASN A 67 -11.23 -8.79 29.51
N GLY A 68 -10.94 -7.77 28.71
CA GLY A 68 -10.91 -7.86 27.25
C GLY A 68 -9.51 -8.21 26.73
N MET A 69 -9.32 -8.08 25.42
CA MET A 69 -7.99 -8.18 24.78
C MET A 69 -6.97 -7.25 25.46
N THR A 70 -5.76 -7.78 25.69
CA THR A 70 -4.66 -7.02 26.32
C THR A 70 -4.07 -5.99 25.35
N LEU A 71 -3.38 -4.97 25.89
CA LEU A 71 -2.71 -3.97 25.05
C LEU A 71 -1.62 -4.60 24.17
N TRP A 72 -0.91 -5.61 24.68
CA TRP A 72 0.06 -6.37 23.89
C TRP A 72 -0.58 -7.09 22.70
N GLN A 73 -1.66 -7.84 22.94
CA GLN A 73 -2.36 -8.58 21.89
C GLN A 73 -2.91 -7.63 20.82
N LEU A 74 -3.49 -6.51 21.26
CA LEU A 74 -3.98 -5.45 20.38
C LEU A 74 -2.85 -4.89 19.51
N PHE A 75 -1.71 -4.53 20.11
CA PHE A 75 -0.54 -4.03 19.42
C PHE A 75 -0.01 -5.02 18.39
N VAL A 76 0.26 -6.27 18.79
CA VAL A 76 0.79 -7.32 17.91
C VAL A 76 -0.14 -7.57 16.72
N LEU A 77 -1.44 -7.71 16.95
CA LEU A 77 -2.41 -7.96 15.88
C LEU A 77 -2.48 -6.79 14.89
N ALA A 78 -2.38 -5.56 15.36
CA ALA A 78 -2.32 -4.40 14.49
C ALA A 78 -1.07 -4.40 13.61
N GLN A 79 0.10 -4.69 14.20
CA GLN A 79 1.36 -4.78 13.43
C GLN A 79 1.30 -5.90 12.38
N VAL A 80 0.76 -7.06 12.72
CA VAL A 80 0.57 -8.16 11.75
C VAL A 80 -0.37 -7.76 10.61
N ARG A 81 -1.49 -7.09 10.94
CA ARG A 81 -2.44 -6.59 9.95
C ARG A 81 -1.78 -5.65 8.97
N HIS A 82 -0.99 -4.70 9.47
CA HIS A 82 -0.29 -3.71 8.66
C HIS A 82 0.83 -4.34 7.82
N CYS A 83 1.67 -5.18 8.43
CA CYS A 83 2.79 -5.83 7.77
C CYS A 83 2.35 -6.71 6.59
N LYS A 84 1.27 -7.49 6.77
CA LYS A 84 0.74 -8.35 5.70
C LYS A 84 -0.27 -7.66 4.80
N ASN A 85 -0.70 -6.45 5.15
CA ASN A 85 -1.77 -5.72 4.47
C ASN A 85 -3.04 -6.56 4.28
N ILE A 86 -3.56 -7.12 5.37
CA ILE A 86 -4.71 -8.05 5.35
C ILE A 86 -5.96 -7.47 6.00
N GLY A 87 -7.12 -7.99 5.60
CA GLY A 87 -8.41 -7.68 6.24
C GLY A 87 -8.60 -8.39 7.60
N TYR A 88 -9.64 -8.00 8.33
CA TYR A 88 -9.93 -8.57 9.67
C TYR A 88 -10.26 -10.07 9.65
N ALA A 89 -10.89 -10.57 8.59
CA ALA A 89 -11.23 -11.99 8.48
C ALA A 89 -9.96 -12.87 8.36
N GLU A 90 -9.00 -12.43 7.57
CA GLU A 90 -7.72 -13.12 7.43
C GLU A 90 -6.85 -12.94 8.69
N LEU A 91 -6.86 -11.75 9.31
CA LEU A 91 -6.20 -11.53 10.58
C LEU A 91 -6.73 -12.46 11.68
N HIS A 92 -8.05 -12.65 11.74
CA HIS A 92 -8.70 -13.60 12.63
C HIS A 92 -8.25 -15.05 12.37
N ALA A 93 -8.20 -15.46 11.10
CA ALA A 93 -7.70 -16.78 10.73
C ALA A 93 -6.23 -16.97 11.15
N GLN A 94 -5.37 -15.96 10.98
CA GLN A 94 -3.97 -16.04 11.37
C GLN A 94 -3.78 -16.01 12.90
N ALA A 95 -4.46 -15.12 13.61
CA ALA A 95 -4.41 -15.03 15.06
C ALA A 95 -4.80 -16.36 15.73
N ASN A 96 -5.79 -17.05 15.15
CA ASN A 96 -6.24 -18.32 15.69
C ASN A 96 -5.39 -19.51 15.23
N ASN A 97 -4.85 -19.55 14.01
CA ASN A 97 -4.21 -20.77 13.47
C ASN A 97 -2.68 -20.72 13.35
N HIS A 98 -2.06 -19.54 13.32
CA HIS A 98 -0.61 -19.43 13.13
C HIS A 98 0.14 -19.64 14.46
N LEU A 99 0.80 -20.79 14.63
CA LEU A 99 1.42 -21.22 15.89
C LEU A 99 2.37 -20.16 16.49
N THR A 100 3.31 -19.62 15.71
CA THR A 100 4.27 -18.62 16.21
C THR A 100 3.59 -17.34 16.68
N LEU A 101 2.59 -16.84 15.92
CA LEU A 101 1.81 -15.67 16.29
C LEU A 101 1.01 -15.94 17.57
N ARG A 102 0.42 -17.13 17.73
CA ARG A 102 -0.27 -17.50 18.98
C ARG A 102 0.66 -17.47 20.18
N SER A 103 1.84 -18.07 20.06
CA SER A 103 2.86 -18.05 21.12
C SER A 103 3.25 -16.61 21.48
N LEU A 104 3.44 -15.75 20.47
CA LEU A 104 3.76 -14.33 20.68
C LEU A 104 2.60 -13.54 21.33
N LEU A 105 1.35 -13.94 21.09
CA LEU A 105 0.17 -13.37 21.76
C LEU A 105 -0.03 -13.91 23.19
N GLY A 106 0.88 -14.76 23.67
CA GLY A 106 0.80 -15.43 24.97
C GLY A 106 -0.30 -16.49 25.02
N MET A 107 -0.75 -16.99 23.87
CA MET A 107 -1.75 -18.04 23.75
C MET A 107 -1.06 -19.38 23.53
N GLY A 108 -1.56 -20.42 24.21
CA GLY A 108 -1.01 -21.77 24.08
C GLY A 108 -1.04 -22.29 22.64
N ALA A 109 0.01 -23.01 22.30
CA ALA A 109 0.03 -23.90 21.16
C ALA A 109 -0.76 -25.16 21.52
N ASP A 110 -1.40 -25.78 20.54
CA ASP A 110 -2.26 -26.95 20.70
C ASP A 110 -1.46 -28.21 21.06
N HIS A 111 -0.98 -28.29 22.30
CA HIS A 111 -0.20 -29.41 22.79
C HIS A 111 -0.82 -29.89 24.12
N GLY A 112 -1.56 -31.00 24.06
CA GLY A 112 -1.87 -31.80 25.25
C GLY A 112 -3.33 -31.82 25.74
N GLY A 113 -4.33 -31.56 24.89
CA GLY A 113 -5.75 -31.80 25.23
C GLY A 113 -6.41 -30.71 26.09
N PHE A 114 -5.85 -29.51 26.12
CA PHE A 114 -6.43 -28.35 26.79
C PHE A 114 -7.34 -27.55 25.84
N THR A 115 -8.32 -26.83 26.40
CA THR A 115 -9.27 -26.04 25.62
C THR A 115 -8.56 -24.91 24.88
N ARG A 116 -8.70 -24.89 23.54
CA ARG A 116 -8.15 -23.83 22.70
C ARG A 116 -8.88 -22.52 23.00
N ILE A 117 -8.14 -21.53 23.50
CA ILE A 117 -8.64 -20.16 23.61
C ILE A 117 -8.57 -19.54 22.22
N GLU A 118 -9.74 -19.26 21.65
CA GLU A 118 -9.89 -18.58 20.37
C GLU A 118 -10.23 -17.11 20.61
N ILE A 119 -9.65 -16.25 19.78
CA ILE A 119 -10.01 -14.83 19.75
C ILE A 119 -11.14 -14.67 18.76
N GLU A 120 -12.31 -14.22 19.21
CA GLU A 120 -13.44 -13.93 18.33
C GLU A 120 -13.14 -12.79 17.34
N TYR A 121 -13.75 -12.87 16.16
CA TYR A 121 -13.63 -11.84 15.12
C TYR A 121 -13.97 -10.44 15.64
N GLN A 122 -15.10 -10.31 16.35
CA GLN A 122 -15.56 -9.01 16.84
C GLN A 122 -14.57 -8.40 17.84
N ASN A 123 -13.96 -9.24 18.67
CA ASN A 123 -12.93 -8.81 19.61
C ASN A 123 -11.68 -8.27 18.89
N ILE A 124 -11.29 -8.85 17.76
CA ILE A 124 -10.20 -8.31 16.93
C ILE A 124 -10.64 -6.98 16.29
N TYR A 125 -11.80 -6.95 15.66
CA TYR A 125 -12.32 -5.77 14.97
C TYR A 125 -12.41 -4.56 15.92
N ASP A 126 -13.06 -4.72 17.06
CA ASP A 126 -13.31 -3.63 18.02
C ASP A 126 -12.05 -3.11 18.71
N ASN A 127 -10.98 -3.92 18.79
CA ASN A 127 -9.75 -3.51 19.47
C ASN A 127 -8.69 -2.98 18.50
N VAL A 128 -8.50 -3.63 17.35
CA VAL A 128 -7.51 -3.19 16.36
C VAL A 128 -7.93 -1.87 15.70
N THR A 129 -9.24 -1.59 15.56
CA THR A 129 -9.75 -0.30 15.05
C THR A 129 -9.50 0.89 15.98
N LEU A 130 -9.09 0.65 17.23
CA LEU A 130 -8.83 1.74 18.18
C LEU A 130 -7.48 2.43 17.97
N LEU A 131 -6.58 1.79 17.21
CA LEU A 131 -5.33 2.41 16.82
C LEU A 131 -5.57 3.33 15.64
N ASN A 132 -5.68 4.63 15.93
CA ASN A 132 -5.72 5.67 14.92
C ASN A 132 -4.29 6.02 14.44
N ASP A 133 -4.22 6.87 13.41
CA ASP A 133 -2.95 7.27 12.81
C ASP A 133 -2.00 7.98 13.78
N GLU A 134 -2.55 8.74 14.74
CA GLU A 134 -1.78 9.45 15.77
C GLU A 134 -1.04 8.47 16.69
N ILE A 135 -1.74 7.46 17.22
CA ILE A 135 -1.14 6.41 18.05
C ILE A 135 -0.07 5.64 17.26
N LEU A 136 -0.37 5.31 16.00
CA LEU A 136 0.56 4.58 15.14
C LEU A 136 1.83 5.40 14.84
N GLN A 137 1.72 6.72 14.66
CA GLN A 137 2.87 7.60 14.48
C GLN A 137 3.77 7.63 15.73
N GLU A 138 3.19 7.74 16.92
CA GLU A 138 3.96 7.71 18.17
C GLU A 138 4.67 6.36 18.37
N ILE A 139 3.96 5.25 18.13
CA ILE A 139 4.53 3.90 18.18
C ILE A 139 5.67 3.76 17.17
N ASN A 140 5.50 4.27 15.95
CA ASN A 140 6.54 4.22 14.92
C ASN A 140 7.81 4.96 15.35
N GLN A 141 7.70 6.10 16.06
CA GLN A 141 8.87 6.78 16.61
C GLN A 141 9.64 5.89 17.61
N VAL A 142 8.92 5.17 18.47
CA VAL A 142 9.54 4.23 19.42
C VAL A 142 10.21 3.07 18.69
N ILE A 143 9.58 2.53 17.65
CA ILE A 143 10.13 1.43 16.83
C ILE A 143 11.38 1.89 16.06
N LEU A 144 11.40 3.12 15.53
CA LEU A 144 12.57 3.69 14.87
C LEU A 144 13.74 3.86 15.84
N ASP A 145 13.49 4.42 17.03
CA ASP A 145 14.50 4.54 18.09
C ASP A 145 15.08 3.17 18.47
N PHE A 146 14.21 2.17 18.63
CA PHE A 146 14.61 0.77 18.87
C PHE A 146 15.49 0.23 17.74
N GLY A 147 15.07 0.41 16.48
CA GLY A 147 15.85 -0.03 15.33
C GLY A 147 17.25 0.58 15.32
N HIS A 148 17.35 1.91 15.47
CA HIS A 148 18.63 2.61 15.45
C HIS A 148 19.56 2.20 16.59
N LYS A 149 19.05 2.10 17.82
CA LYS A 149 19.88 1.84 19.00
C LYS A 149 20.15 0.36 19.24
N GLU A 150 19.17 -0.51 19.05
CA GLU A 150 19.30 -1.92 19.41
C GLU A 150 19.71 -2.81 18.24
N VAL A 151 19.25 -2.50 17.02
CA VAL A 151 19.43 -3.37 15.84
C VAL A 151 20.60 -2.88 14.96
N PHE A 152 20.73 -1.56 14.75
CA PHE A 152 21.70 -0.98 13.82
C PHE A 152 23.01 -0.48 14.47
N LYS A 153 23.44 -1.07 15.60
CA LYS A 153 24.58 -0.67 16.47
C LYS A 153 25.95 -0.38 15.78
N LYS A 154 26.11 -0.50 14.46
CA LYS A 154 27.38 -0.30 13.73
C LYS A 154 27.30 0.35 12.33
N LYS A 155 26.21 1.02 11.94
CA LYS A 155 26.12 1.67 10.63
C LYS A 155 25.48 3.06 10.71
N GLU A 156 26.20 4.02 11.26
CA GLU A 156 25.75 5.43 11.27
C GLU A 156 25.81 6.10 9.88
N GLU A 157 26.52 5.52 8.89
CA GLU A 157 26.75 6.16 7.59
C GLU A 157 26.08 5.48 6.37
N GLU A 158 25.44 4.31 6.52
CA GLU A 158 24.81 3.63 5.38
C GLU A 158 23.34 4.06 5.28
N ALA A 159 23.00 4.80 4.22
CA ALA A 159 21.64 5.25 3.97
C ALA A 159 20.67 4.06 3.95
N LEU A 160 19.69 4.07 4.85
CA LEU A 160 18.61 3.08 4.87
C LEU A 160 17.78 3.25 3.60
N HIS A 161 18.02 2.42 2.61
CA HIS A 161 17.20 2.35 1.40
C HIS A 161 15.87 1.65 1.72
N LEU A 162 14.93 2.42 2.27
CA LEU A 162 13.58 1.95 2.51
C LEU A 162 12.77 2.00 1.20
N LYS A 163 12.29 0.86 0.72
CA LYS A 163 11.29 0.81 -0.35
C LYS A 163 9.91 0.80 0.29
N SER A 164 9.32 1.98 0.44
CA SER A 164 7.92 2.13 0.84
C SER A 164 7.05 2.10 -0.41
N ASP A 165 6.33 1.01 -0.64
CA ASP A 165 5.18 1.02 -1.56
C ASP A 165 4.00 1.64 -0.79
N SER A 166 3.91 2.97 -0.78
CA SER A 166 2.76 3.66 -0.17
C SER A 166 1.50 3.38 -0.99
N PHE A 167 0.41 2.97 -0.34
CA PHE A 167 -0.90 2.98 -0.96
C PHE A 167 -1.25 4.44 -1.29
N VAL A 168 -1.44 4.73 -2.58
CA VAL A 168 -2.02 6.01 -3.00
C VAL A 168 -3.44 6.04 -2.44
N VAL A 169 -3.62 6.71 -1.31
CA VAL A 169 -4.93 7.20 -0.87
C VAL A 169 -5.48 7.99 -2.05
N GLU A 170 -6.75 7.77 -2.41
CA GLU A 170 -7.51 8.66 -3.31
C GLU A 170 -7.53 10.07 -2.69
N SER A 171 -6.42 10.77 -2.87
CA SER A 171 -6.24 12.16 -2.56
C SER A 171 -6.68 12.91 -3.81
N ASN A 172 -7.33 14.06 -3.62
CA ASN A 172 -7.59 15.00 -4.70
C ASN A 172 -6.23 15.38 -5.32
N VAL A 173 -5.86 14.70 -6.39
CA VAL A 173 -4.54 14.80 -7.02
C VAL A 173 -4.44 16.17 -7.67
N HIS A 174 -3.75 17.16 -7.09
CA HIS A 174 -3.40 18.38 -7.83
C HIS A 174 -1.92 18.42 -8.19
N PHE A 175 -1.70 18.55 -9.50
CA PHE A 175 -0.51 18.95 -10.27
C PHE A 175 0.82 19.06 -9.50
N PRO A 176 1.78 18.13 -9.74
CA PRO A 176 2.74 18.32 -10.85
C PRO A 176 3.21 17.02 -11.58
N THR A 177 2.34 16.01 -11.77
CA THR A 177 2.77 14.71 -12.37
C THR A 177 1.81 14.12 -13.44
N ASP A 178 0.56 14.58 -13.54
CA ASP A 178 -0.47 13.91 -14.35
C ASP A 178 -0.30 14.06 -15.87
N TYR A 179 0.37 15.12 -16.32
CA TYR A 179 0.64 15.28 -17.75
C TYR A 179 1.64 14.23 -18.27
N ASN A 180 2.53 13.71 -17.41
CA ASN A 180 3.41 12.60 -17.74
C ASN A 180 2.64 11.28 -17.76
N LEU A 181 1.75 11.07 -16.78
CA LEU A 181 0.92 9.86 -16.71
C LEU A 181 -0.01 9.75 -17.93
N LEU A 182 -0.65 10.86 -18.33
CA LEU A 182 -1.45 10.92 -19.55
C LEU A 182 -0.63 10.52 -20.78
N TRP A 183 0.63 10.93 -20.85
CA TRP A 183 1.53 10.57 -21.94
C TRP A 183 1.89 9.09 -21.89
N ASP A 184 2.21 8.55 -20.72
CA ASP A 184 2.60 7.15 -20.59
C ASP A 184 1.45 6.21 -20.95
N SER A 185 0.25 6.46 -20.45
CA SER A 185 -0.94 5.68 -20.80
C SER A 185 -1.25 5.80 -22.30
N ALA A 186 -1.23 7.01 -22.87
CA ALA A 186 -1.48 7.20 -24.30
C ALA A 186 -0.38 6.58 -25.19
N ARG A 187 0.89 6.63 -24.76
CA ARG A 187 2.02 5.97 -25.42
C ARG A 187 1.83 4.46 -25.44
N LYS A 188 1.38 3.86 -24.35
CA LYS A 188 1.09 2.42 -24.28
C LYS A 188 -0.04 2.03 -25.22
N CYS A 189 -1.10 2.83 -25.33
CA CYS A 189 -2.13 2.60 -26.34
C CYS A 189 -1.56 2.67 -27.77
N LEU A 190 -0.74 3.68 -28.08
CA LEU A 190 -0.11 3.81 -29.40
C LEU A 190 0.85 2.65 -29.71
N GLU A 191 1.60 2.17 -28.72
CA GLU A 191 2.48 1.00 -28.85
C GLU A 191 1.69 -0.29 -29.11
N ALA A 192 0.57 -0.48 -28.41
CA ALA A 192 -0.31 -1.63 -28.63
C ALA A 192 -0.93 -1.62 -30.04
N VAL A 193 -1.46 -0.47 -30.51
CA VAL A 193 -1.95 -0.34 -31.89
C VAL A 193 -0.82 -0.50 -32.92
N SER A 194 0.40 -0.07 -32.59
CA SER A 194 1.56 -0.31 -33.45
C SER A 194 1.87 -1.80 -33.60
N LYS A 195 1.62 -2.65 -32.59
CA LYS A 195 1.82 -4.10 -32.70
C LYS A 195 0.79 -4.70 -33.68
N PHE A 196 -0.48 -4.34 -33.54
CA PHE A 196 -1.53 -4.77 -34.45
C PHE A 196 -1.26 -4.35 -35.90
N THR A 197 -0.97 -3.08 -36.13
CA THR A 197 -0.69 -2.57 -37.50
C THR A 197 0.57 -3.16 -38.11
N LYS A 198 1.57 -3.59 -37.32
CA LYS A 198 2.74 -4.33 -37.83
C LYS A 198 2.40 -5.77 -38.21
N LYS A 199 1.55 -6.43 -37.40
CA LYS A 199 1.18 -7.82 -37.59
C LYS A 199 0.17 -8.03 -38.73
N TYR A 200 -0.77 -7.10 -38.89
CA TYR A 200 -1.82 -7.18 -39.91
C TYR A 200 -1.61 -6.09 -40.96
N GLU A 201 -1.30 -6.49 -42.20
CA GLU A 201 -1.12 -5.55 -43.32
C GLU A 201 -2.43 -4.90 -43.78
N SER A 202 -3.56 -5.56 -43.51
CA SER A 202 -4.91 -5.05 -43.77
C SER A 202 -5.28 -3.82 -42.92
N LEU A 203 -4.52 -3.54 -41.85
CA LEU A 203 -4.74 -2.38 -41.00
C LEU A 203 -3.96 -1.17 -41.52
N GLU A 204 -4.68 -0.24 -42.17
CA GLU A 204 -4.10 1.02 -42.64
C GLU A 204 -3.71 1.97 -41.48
N GLY A 205 -2.78 2.89 -41.75
CA GLY A 205 -2.47 4.00 -40.84
C GLY A 205 -1.12 3.96 -40.13
N ARG A 206 -0.22 3.03 -40.48
CA ARG A 206 1.17 2.92 -39.97
C ARG A 206 1.91 4.27 -39.91
N ARG A 207 1.83 5.07 -41.00
CA ARG A 207 2.51 6.37 -41.11
C ARG A 207 1.96 7.43 -40.15
N LYS A 208 0.67 7.36 -39.81
CA LYS A 208 0.02 8.35 -38.95
C LYS A 208 0.37 8.15 -37.47
N LEU A 209 0.64 6.92 -37.03
CA LEU A 209 0.94 6.60 -35.61
C LEU A 209 2.20 7.31 -35.08
N SER A 210 3.25 7.41 -35.91
CA SER A 210 4.47 8.14 -35.54
C SER A 210 4.18 9.62 -35.29
N ASN A 211 3.39 10.26 -36.16
CA ASN A 211 2.99 11.65 -36.01
C ASN A 211 2.16 11.86 -34.73
N TRP A 212 1.19 10.98 -34.47
CA TRP A 212 0.41 11.01 -33.22
C TRP A 212 1.30 10.94 -31.98
N ARG A 213 2.31 10.05 -31.99
CA ARG A 213 3.29 9.90 -30.91
C ARG A 213 4.11 11.17 -30.72
N GLN A 214 4.63 11.74 -31.80
CA GLN A 214 5.47 12.93 -31.77
C GLN A 214 4.70 14.17 -31.31
N GLU A 215 3.52 14.41 -31.88
CA GLU A 215 2.66 15.55 -31.54
C GLU A 215 2.22 15.51 -30.08
N LEU A 216 1.77 14.34 -29.61
CA LEU A 216 1.31 14.18 -28.23
C LEU A 216 2.47 14.35 -27.22
N LYS A 217 3.67 13.84 -27.54
CA LYS A 217 4.88 14.07 -26.74
C LYS A 217 5.32 15.54 -26.75
N GLY A 218 5.17 16.23 -27.89
CA GLY A 218 5.47 17.64 -28.03
C GLY A 218 4.59 18.51 -27.14
N LEU A 219 3.27 18.26 -27.17
CA LEU A 219 2.30 18.95 -26.32
C LEU A 219 2.53 18.67 -24.82
N MET A 220 2.85 17.42 -24.47
CA MET A 220 3.24 17.05 -23.11
C MET A 220 4.45 17.88 -22.63
N ARG A 221 5.51 17.97 -23.45
CA ARG A 221 6.70 18.76 -23.14
C ARG A 221 6.40 20.25 -23.04
N GLU A 222 5.48 20.76 -23.86
CA GLU A 222 5.02 22.14 -23.80
C GLU A 222 4.33 22.44 -22.47
N VAL A 223 3.48 21.54 -21.97
CA VAL A 223 2.86 21.64 -20.64
C VAL A 223 3.93 21.65 -19.55
N GLY A 224 4.90 20.73 -19.61
CA GLY A 224 6.01 20.69 -18.65
C GLY A 224 6.81 21.99 -18.63
N LYS A 225 7.17 22.52 -19.79
CA LYS A 225 7.89 23.81 -19.93
C LYS A 225 7.07 25.00 -19.42
N ALA A 226 5.80 25.08 -19.77
CA ALA A 226 4.91 26.14 -19.31
C ALA A 226 4.79 26.13 -17.77
N SER A 227 4.75 24.94 -17.18
CA SER A 227 4.60 24.73 -15.75
C SER A 227 5.84 25.06 -14.94
N SER A 228 7.03 24.74 -15.46
CA SER A 228 8.31 25.04 -14.81
C SER A 228 8.76 26.49 -15.02
N SER A 229 8.34 27.13 -16.11
CA SER A 229 8.70 28.52 -16.39
C SER A 229 7.98 29.52 -15.46
N GLY A 230 8.73 30.47 -14.89
CA GLY A 230 8.20 31.61 -14.11
C GLY A 230 7.69 32.76 -14.98
N GLY A 231 7.29 33.87 -14.36
CA GLY A 231 6.92 35.14 -15.03
C GLY A 231 5.42 35.45 -15.06
N GLN A 232 5.09 36.71 -15.42
CA GLN A 232 3.70 37.17 -15.58
C GLN A 232 2.94 36.31 -16.61
N GLY A 233 1.66 36.03 -16.34
CA GLY A 233 0.81 35.23 -17.23
C GLY A 233 1.13 33.72 -17.24
N LYS A 234 1.85 33.19 -16.23
CA LYS A 234 2.13 31.75 -16.08
C LYS A 234 0.87 30.89 -16.17
N GLU A 235 -0.15 31.23 -15.41
CA GLU A 235 -1.40 30.47 -15.34
C GLU A 235 -2.08 30.34 -16.72
N GLY A 236 -2.16 31.43 -17.48
CA GLY A 236 -2.71 31.44 -18.83
C GLY A 236 -1.92 30.56 -19.81
N ARG A 237 -0.57 30.58 -19.72
CA ARG A 237 0.30 29.72 -20.53
C ARG A 237 0.12 28.24 -20.21
N VAL A 238 0.05 27.89 -18.93
CA VAL A 238 -0.19 26.52 -18.46
C VAL A 238 -1.58 26.05 -18.92
N LYS A 239 -2.64 26.84 -18.69
CA LYS A 239 -4.01 26.51 -19.12
C LYS A 239 -4.10 26.33 -20.65
N GLY A 240 -3.40 27.17 -21.42
CA GLY A 240 -3.35 27.08 -22.88
C GLY A 240 -2.65 25.81 -23.39
N ALA A 241 -1.47 25.50 -22.85
CA ALA A 241 -0.72 24.28 -23.20
C ALA A 241 -1.50 23.01 -22.79
N ALA A 242 -2.08 23.01 -21.58
CA ALA A 242 -2.88 21.90 -21.09
C ALA A 242 -4.12 21.66 -21.96
N LYS A 243 -4.85 22.71 -22.36
CA LYS A 243 -6.00 22.59 -23.27
C LYS A 243 -5.63 21.96 -24.61
N ARG A 244 -4.51 22.35 -25.22
CA ARG A 244 -4.02 21.73 -26.47
C ARG A 244 -3.71 20.25 -26.28
N TYR A 245 -3.02 19.93 -25.18
CA TYR A 245 -2.63 18.57 -24.86
C TYR A 245 -3.84 17.65 -24.62
N VAL A 246 -4.78 18.09 -23.78
CA VAL A 246 -6.05 17.40 -23.50
C VAL A 246 -6.88 17.22 -24.77
N LYS A 247 -7.00 18.25 -25.60
CA LYS A 247 -7.72 18.16 -26.89
C LYS A 247 -7.15 17.07 -27.78
N LYS A 248 -5.82 16.94 -27.85
CA LYS A 248 -5.15 15.92 -28.65
C LYS A 248 -5.32 14.52 -28.06
N ALA A 249 -5.23 14.37 -26.75
CA ALA A 249 -5.47 13.10 -26.06
C ALA A 249 -6.91 12.62 -26.23
N LEU A 250 -7.90 13.51 -26.16
CA LEU A 250 -9.31 13.19 -26.46
C LEU A 250 -9.50 12.70 -27.90
N ALA A 251 -8.85 13.35 -28.86
CA ALA A 251 -8.90 12.93 -30.26
C ALA A 251 -8.26 11.55 -30.47
N LEU A 252 -7.19 11.22 -29.73
CA LEU A 252 -6.60 9.89 -29.72
C LEU A 252 -7.58 8.85 -29.17
N ILE A 253 -8.22 9.10 -28.02
CA ILE A 253 -9.17 8.14 -27.43
C ILE A 253 -10.35 7.88 -28.35
N LYS A 254 -10.96 8.92 -28.92
CA LYS A 254 -12.06 8.76 -29.87
C LYS A 254 -11.67 7.89 -31.07
N LYS A 255 -10.42 8.02 -31.52
CA LYS A 255 -9.88 7.20 -32.60
C LYS A 255 -9.66 5.74 -32.17
N LEU A 256 -9.14 5.52 -30.96
CA LEU A 256 -8.92 4.18 -30.42
C LEU A 256 -10.23 3.44 -30.19
N GLU A 257 -11.25 4.11 -29.68
CA GLU A 257 -12.62 3.56 -29.53
C GLU A 257 -13.21 3.09 -30.85
N ALA A 258 -12.97 3.82 -31.94
CA ALA A 258 -13.39 3.39 -33.27
C ALA A 258 -12.52 2.26 -33.84
N THR A 259 -11.29 2.08 -33.35
CA THR A 259 -10.33 1.08 -33.86
C THR A 259 -10.49 -0.26 -33.17
N ILE A 260 -10.72 -0.29 -31.85
CA ILE A 260 -10.78 -1.52 -31.04
C ILE A 260 -11.74 -2.58 -31.61
N PRO A 261 -12.99 -2.24 -31.98
CA PRO A 261 -13.95 -3.24 -32.47
C PRO A 261 -13.52 -3.93 -33.77
N ILE A 262 -12.54 -3.35 -34.49
CA ILE A 262 -12.06 -3.81 -35.79
C ILE A 262 -10.75 -4.60 -35.63
N LEU A 263 -10.17 -4.65 -34.43
CA LEU A 263 -8.92 -5.38 -34.20
C LEU A 263 -9.17 -6.90 -34.19
N PRO A 264 -8.44 -7.68 -35.02
CA PRO A 264 -8.57 -9.12 -35.02
C PRO A 264 -7.95 -9.73 -33.76
N ILE A 265 -8.59 -10.76 -33.20
CA ILE A 265 -8.05 -11.56 -32.10
C ILE A 265 -7.88 -12.99 -32.62
N ASN A 266 -6.72 -13.28 -33.20
CA ASN A 266 -6.46 -14.58 -33.84
C ASN A 266 -5.51 -15.46 -33.00
N ASP A 267 -4.73 -14.87 -32.10
CA ASP A 267 -3.87 -15.60 -31.16
C ASP A 267 -3.73 -14.94 -29.78
N THR A 268 -2.96 -15.58 -28.91
CA THR A 268 -2.70 -15.11 -27.53
C THR A 268 -1.93 -13.80 -27.46
N SER A 269 -1.14 -13.46 -28.48
CA SER A 269 -0.42 -12.18 -28.58
C SER A 269 -1.36 -11.03 -28.90
N ASP A 270 -2.37 -11.27 -29.74
CA ASP A 270 -3.46 -10.31 -30.01
C ASP A 270 -4.28 -10.06 -28.75
N LEU A 271 -4.67 -11.14 -28.05
CA LEU A 271 -5.42 -11.05 -26.81
C LEU A 271 -4.65 -10.24 -25.74
N ALA A 272 -3.36 -10.52 -25.54
CA ALA A 272 -2.53 -9.75 -24.62
C ALA A 272 -2.42 -8.27 -25.01
N THR A 273 -2.36 -7.98 -26.31
CA THR A 273 -2.29 -6.61 -26.83
C THR A 273 -3.65 -5.89 -26.70
N ALA A 274 -4.76 -6.59 -26.87
CA ALA A 274 -6.12 -6.07 -26.62
C ALA A 274 -6.35 -5.78 -25.14
N ILE A 275 -5.97 -6.69 -24.24
CA ILE A 275 -6.01 -6.47 -22.77
C ILE A 275 -5.18 -5.24 -22.39
N THR A 276 -4.02 -5.04 -23.02
CA THR A 276 -3.22 -3.83 -22.82
C THR A 276 -4.00 -2.56 -23.18
N LEU A 277 -4.73 -2.56 -24.30
CA LEU A 277 -5.56 -1.42 -24.70
C LEU A 277 -6.72 -1.20 -23.72
N GLU A 278 -7.41 -2.26 -23.31
CA GLU A 278 -8.49 -2.23 -22.33
C GLU A 278 -8.03 -1.72 -20.96
N HIS A 279 -6.79 -2.00 -20.57
CA HIS A 279 -6.23 -1.50 -19.32
C HIS A 279 -5.86 -0.01 -19.39
N PHE A 280 -5.15 0.43 -20.44
CA PHE A 280 -4.63 1.80 -20.51
C PHE A 280 -5.64 2.84 -20.98
N MET A 281 -6.67 2.47 -21.73
CA MET A 281 -7.69 3.43 -22.20
C MET A 281 -8.53 4.04 -21.08
N PRO A 282 -9.04 3.27 -20.09
CA PRO A 282 -9.69 3.83 -18.91
C PRO A 282 -8.81 4.81 -18.15
N LEU A 283 -7.51 4.54 -18.03
CA LEU A 283 -6.56 5.44 -17.36
C LEU A 283 -6.48 6.80 -18.09
N VAL A 284 -6.34 6.79 -19.42
CA VAL A 284 -6.38 8.02 -20.21
C VAL A 284 -7.72 8.75 -20.03
N LYS A 285 -8.85 8.03 -20.07
CA LYS A 285 -10.18 8.63 -19.87
C LYS A 285 -10.35 9.25 -18.50
N ASN A 286 -9.95 8.56 -17.43
CA ASN A 286 -10.06 9.04 -16.06
C ASN A 286 -9.26 10.33 -15.86
N ILE A 287 -8.03 10.38 -16.38
CA ILE A 287 -7.19 11.59 -16.34
C ILE A 287 -7.86 12.74 -17.12
N LEU A 288 -8.49 12.46 -18.26
CA LEU A 288 -9.17 13.48 -19.07
C LEU A 288 -10.49 13.96 -18.44
N THR A 289 -11.25 13.09 -17.79
CA THR A 289 -12.47 13.44 -17.05
C THR A 289 -12.15 14.32 -15.86
N TRP A 290 -11.09 13.99 -15.13
CA TRP A 290 -10.60 14.80 -14.02
C TRP A 290 -10.15 16.20 -14.48
N LEU A 291 -9.42 16.30 -15.59
CA LEU A 291 -9.01 17.60 -16.16
C LEU A 291 -10.18 18.46 -16.68
N LYS A 292 -11.35 17.88 -16.96
CA LYS A 292 -12.58 18.63 -17.28
C LYS A 292 -13.32 19.15 -16.05
N GLY A 293 -13.16 18.49 -14.89
CA GLY A 293 -13.78 18.90 -13.62
C GLY A 293 -13.08 20.08 -12.93
N VAL A 294 -11.86 20.41 -13.36
CA VAL A 294 -11.01 21.48 -12.79
C VAL A 294 -11.04 22.77 -13.63
N SER A 295 -11.75 22.80 -14.77
CA SER A 295 -11.62 23.86 -15.79
C SER A 295 -12.59 25.02 -15.70
#